data_AF-A0A8W8N990-F1
#
_entry.id   AF-A0A8W8N990-F1
#
_cell.length_a   1.000
_cell.length_b   1.000
_cell.length_c   1.000
_cell.angle_alpha   90.00
_cell.angle_beta   90.00
_cell.angle_gamma   90.00
#
_symmetry.space_group_name_H-M   'P 1'
#
loop_
_entity.id
_entity.type
_entity.pdbx_description
1 polymer ?
#
loop_
_entity_poly.entity_id
_entity_poly.type
_entity_poly.pdbx_seq_one_letter_code
_entity_poly.pdbx_strand_id
1 'polypeptide(L)'
;MFQVLPMLAEVLRLRDSSMMSLELTGLVTKYPDMRPEQLVNLLICRGDLSRADARQIVSDTIGEDDPQKKRPLGIFTEIPS
;
A
#
# COMPACT_ATOMS: atom_id res chain seq x y z
N MET A 1 14.05 -14.40 -4.21
CA MET A 1 13.96 -14.22 -2.74
C MET A 1 13.00 -13.07 -2.47
N PHE A 2 12.04 -13.23 -1.57
CA PHE A 2 10.85 -12.36 -1.42
C PHE A 2 11.18 -10.88 -1.10
N GLN A 3 11.41 -10.07 -2.15
CA GLN A 3 11.72 -8.64 -2.01
C GLN A 3 10.55 -7.82 -1.44
N VAL A 4 9.34 -8.39 -1.42
CA VAL A 4 8.14 -7.74 -0.89
C VAL A 4 8.25 -7.47 0.61
N LEU A 5 8.81 -8.39 1.41
CA LEU A 5 8.85 -8.24 2.86
C LEU A 5 9.70 -7.04 3.31
N PRO A 6 10.92 -6.81 2.76
CA PRO A 6 11.66 -5.58 3.03
C PRO A 6 10.91 -4.30 2.67
N MET A 7 10.19 -4.27 1.53
CA MET A 7 9.43 -3.07 1.13
C MET A 7 8.24 -2.80 2.05
N LEU A 8 7.52 -3.84 2.47
CA LEU A 8 6.44 -3.70 3.47
C LEU A 8 6.99 -3.20 4.82
N ALA A 9 8.12 -3.76 5.26
CA ALA A 9 8.77 -3.33 6.50
C ALA A 9 9.22 -1.86 6.46
N GLU A 10 9.69 -1.40 5.30
CA GLU A 10 10.13 -0.01 5.14
C GLU A 10 8.96 0.98 5.26
N VAL A 11 7.81 0.68 4.64
CA VAL A 11 6.57 1.47 4.81
C VAL A 11 6.15 1.56 6.29
N LEU A 12 6.28 0.46 7.05
CA LEU A 12 5.94 0.43 8.47
C LEU A 12 6.93 1.21 9.35
N ARG A 13 8.21 1.25 8.96
CA ARG A 13 9.29 1.85 9.75
C ARG A 13 9.41 3.36 9.55
N LEU A 14 9.06 3.87 8.36
CA LEU A 14 9.26 5.27 7.99
C LEU A 14 8.37 6.22 8.79
N ARG A 15 9.00 7.14 9.54
CA ARG A 15 8.30 8.16 10.31
C ARG A 15 8.05 9.46 9.55
N ASP A 16 8.86 9.71 8.52
CA ASP A 16 8.65 10.84 7.62
C ASP A 16 7.55 10.51 6.61
N SER A 17 6.49 11.29 6.60
CA SER A 17 5.32 11.05 5.77
C SER A 17 5.63 11.10 4.28
N SER A 18 6.51 12.00 3.84
CA SER A 18 6.89 12.13 2.44
C SER A 18 7.68 10.92 1.96
N MET A 19 8.61 10.41 2.77
CA MET A 19 9.35 9.18 2.47
C MET A 19 8.44 7.95 2.48
N MET A 20 7.48 7.86 3.40
CA MET A 20 6.50 6.78 3.41
C MET A 20 5.66 6.78 2.12
N SER A 21 5.16 7.94 1.68
CA SER A 21 4.39 8.05 0.43
C SER A 21 5.22 7.63 -0.79
N LEU A 22 6.53 7.92 -0.80
CA LEU A 22 7.44 7.47 -1.85
C LEU A 22 7.57 5.94 -1.88
N GLU A 23 7.78 5.30 -0.73
CA GLU A 23 7.86 3.83 -0.65
C GLU A 23 6.53 3.15 -1.00
N LEU A 24 5.41 3.71 -0.57
CA LEU A 24 4.08 3.25 -0.98
C LEU A 24 3.90 3.32 -2.50
N THR A 25 4.35 4.40 -3.13
CA THR A 25 4.31 4.56 -4.59
C THR A 25 5.16 3.49 -5.28
N GLY A 26 6.38 3.26 -4.77
CA GLY A 26 7.27 2.20 -5.27
C GLY A 26 6.69 0.80 -5.12
N LEU A 27 6.06 0.51 -3.98
CA LEU A 27 5.39 -0.75 -3.68
C LEU A 27 4.27 -1.03 -4.68
N VAL A 28 3.38 -0.05 -4.90
CA VAL A 28 2.23 -0.20 -5.82
C VAL A 28 2.68 -0.27 -7.28
N THR A 29 3.73 0.47 -7.65
CA THR A 29 4.33 0.37 -8.99
C THR A 29 4.88 -1.03 -9.25
N LYS A 30 5.47 -1.67 -8.23
CA LYS A 30 6.06 -3.00 -8.34
C LYS A 30 5.05 -4.14 -8.19
N TYR A 31 3.98 -3.91 -7.42
CA TYR A 31 2.88 -4.85 -7.20
C TYR A 31 1.54 -4.20 -7.56
N PRO A 32 1.28 -3.99 -8.86
CA PRO A 32 0.04 -3.36 -9.33
C PRO A 32 -1.22 -4.21 -9.09
N ASP A 33 -1.06 -5.43 -8.58
CA ASP A 33 -2.14 -6.32 -8.14
C ASP A 33 -2.64 -6.03 -6.71
N MET A 34 -1.90 -5.23 -5.94
CA MET A 34 -2.34 -4.77 -4.62
C MET A 34 -3.59 -3.89 -4.71
N ARG A 35 -4.53 -4.12 -3.79
CA ARG A 35 -5.77 -3.35 -3.68
C ARG A 35 -5.63 -2.22 -2.66
N PRO A 36 -6.34 -1.09 -2.82
CA PRO A 36 -6.28 0.03 -1.88
C PRO A 36 -6.54 -0.40 -0.44
N GLU A 37 -7.50 -1.29 -0.21
CA GLU A 37 -7.81 -1.80 1.12
C GLU A 37 -6.64 -2.56 1.76
N GLN A 38 -5.82 -3.27 0.97
CA GLN A 38 -4.62 -3.95 1.49
C GLN A 38 -3.54 -2.93 1.92
N LEU A 39 -3.42 -1.81 1.20
CA LEU A 39 -2.52 -0.71 1.58
C LEU A 39 -3.01 -0.01 2.85
N VAL A 40 -4.32 0.20 2.98
CA VAL A 40 -4.92 0.74 4.21
C VAL A 40 -4.62 -0.18 5.40
N ASN A 41 -4.82 -1.49 5.25
CA ASN A 41 -4.53 -2.46 6.30
C ASN A 41 -3.03 -2.45 6.68
N LEU A 42 -2.12 -2.34 5.70
CA LEU A 42 -0.69 -2.18 5.96
C LEU A 42 -0.39 -0.95 6.82
N LEU A 43 -0.97 0.22 6.48
CA LEU A 43 -0.74 1.45 7.23
C LEU A 43 -1.32 1.40 8.65
N ILE A 44 -2.45 0.73 8.83
CA ILE A 44 -3.06 0.54 10.15
C ILE A 44 -2.18 -0.29 11.09
N CYS A 45 -1.35 -1.20 10.56
CA CYS A 45 -0.41 -1.97 11.36
C CYS A 45 0.65 -1.11 12.09
N ARG A 46 0.84 0.15 11.69
CA ARG A 46 1.79 1.07 12.36
C ARG A 46 1.31 1.53 13.73
N GLY A 47 0.00 1.59 13.94
CA GLY A 47 -0.61 2.01 15.20
C GLY A 47 -0.58 3.52 15.49
N ASP A 48 0.02 4.33 14.63
CA ASP A 48 0.08 5.80 14.75
C ASP A 48 -0.93 6.53 13.84
N LEU A 49 -1.66 5.80 13.00
CA LEU A 49 -2.63 6.33 12.04
C LEU A 49 -4.03 5.79 12.33
N SER A 50 -5.06 6.64 12.20
CA SER A 50 -6.43 6.16 12.14
C SER A 50 -6.73 5.53 10.78
N ARG A 51 -7.81 4.75 10.68
CA ARG A 51 -8.27 4.19 9.40
C ARG A 51 -8.65 5.28 8.39
N ALA A 52 -9.11 6.44 8.85
CA ALA A 52 -9.42 7.58 7.99
C ALA A 52 -8.13 8.19 7.41
N ASP A 53 -7.10 8.40 8.25
CA ASP A 53 -5.80 8.93 7.82
C ASP A 53 -5.14 7.98 6.80
N ALA A 54 -5.16 6.68 7.09
CA ALA A 54 -4.64 5.66 6.18
C ALA A 54 -5.36 5.66 4.82
N ARG A 55 -6.69 5.79 4.81
CA ARG A 55 -7.47 5.91 3.56
C ARG A 55 -7.09 7.16 2.79
N GLN A 56 -6.94 8.30 3.45
CA GLN A 56 -6.55 9.55 2.81
C GLN A 56 -5.16 9.43 2.18
N ILE A 57 -4.17 8.92 2.92
CA ILE A 57 -2.81 8.72 2.41
C ILE A 57 -2.80 7.81 1.18
N VAL A 58 -3.55 6.71 1.21
CA VAL A 58 -3.65 5.79 0.06
C VAL A 58 -4.28 6.50 -1.13
N SER A 59 -5.39 7.21 -0.93
CA SER A 59 -6.05 7.98 -1.99
C SER A 59 -5.13 9.03 -2.60
N ASP A 60 -4.35 9.74 -1.79
CA ASP A 60 -3.39 10.76 -2.24
C ASP A 60 -2.21 10.14 -3.01
N THR A 61 -1.84 8.91 -2.68
CA THR A 61 -0.66 8.24 -3.26
C THR A 61 -0.98 7.53 -4.58
N ILE A 62 -2.11 6.80 -4.65
CA ILE A 62 -2.43 5.97 -5.83
C ILE A 62 -3.61 6.50 -6.65
N GLY A 63 -4.23 7.58 -6.20
CA GLY A 63 -5.47 8.11 -6.77
C GLY A 63 -6.70 7.33 -6.31
N GLU A 64 -7.85 7.72 -6.85
CA GLU A 64 -9.09 6.97 -6.64
C GLU A 64 -9.00 5.58 -7.29
N ASP A 65 -9.58 4.58 -6.62
CA ASP A 65 -9.61 3.25 -7.19
C ASP A 65 -10.55 3.20 -8.40
N ASP A 66 -10.06 2.67 -9.51
CA ASP A 66 -10.88 2.39 -10.69
C ASP A 66 -11.28 0.91 -10.67
N PRO A 67 -12.56 0.59 -10.37
CA PRO A 67 -13.05 -0.79 -10.31
C PRO A 67 -12.96 -1.53 -11.64
N GLN A 68 -12.83 -0.81 -12.76
CA GLN A 68 -12.73 -1.37 -14.10
C GLN A 68 -11.28 -1.60 -14.53
N LYS A 69 -10.31 -1.09 -13.76
CA LYS A 69 -8.88 -1.24 -14.03
C LYS A 69 -8.47 -2.71 -13.90
N LYS A 70 -8.14 -3.32 -15.04
CA LYS A 70 -7.58 -4.68 -15.06
C LYS A 70 -6.20 -4.68 -14.40
N ARG A 71 -6.07 -5.41 -13.30
CA ARG A 71 -4.80 -5.62 -12.61
C ARG A 71 -4.20 -6.95 -13.03
N PRO A 72 -2.88 -7.06 -13.19
CA PRO A 72 -2.23 -8.34 -13.46
C PRO A 72 -2.42 -9.28 -12.27
N LEU A 73 -2.30 -10.58 -12.51
CA LEU A 73 -2.32 -11.57 -11.43
C LEU A 73 -0.96 -11.56 -10.71
N GLY A 74 -1.01 -11.60 -9.39
CA GLY A 74 0.18 -11.63 -8.54
C GLY A 74 -0.15 -12.11 -7.13
N ILE A 75 0.87 -12.09 -6.26
CA ILE A 75 0.77 -12.62 -4.90
C ILE A 75 -0.29 -11.92 -4.04
N PHE A 76 -0.63 -10.65 -4.31
CA PHE A 76 -1.63 -9.91 -3.56
C PHE A 76 -3.05 -10.14 -4.06
N THR A 77 -3.20 -10.73 -5.25
CA THR A 77 -4.50 -11.20 -5.74
C THR A 77 -5.02 -12.35 -4.87
N GLU A 78 -4.14 -13.23 -4.40
CA GLU A 78 -4.49 -14.39 -3.56
C GLU A 78 -4.73 -14.02 -2.09
N ILE A 79 -4.31 -12.83 -1.66
CA ILE A 79 -4.50 -12.35 -0.30
C ILE A 79 -5.83 -11.60 -0.22
N PRO A 80 -6.77 -11.97 0.69
CA PRO A 80 -8.02 -11.23 0.87
C PRO A 80 -7.78 -9.82 1.42
N SER A 81 -8.75 -8.93 1.19
CA SER A 81 -8.73 -7.54 1.67
C SER A 81 -9.34 -7.44 3.06
#